data_AF-A0A3D0NV59-F1
#
_entry.id   AF-A0A3D0NV59-F1
#
_cell.length_a   1.000
_cell.length_b   1.000
_cell.length_c   1.000
_cell.angle_alpha   90.00
_cell.angle_beta   90.00
_cell.angle_gamma   90.00
#
_symmetry.space_group_name_H-M   'P 1'
#
loop_
_entity.id
_entity.type
_entity.pdbx_description
1 polymer ?
#
loop_
_entity_poly.entity_id
_entity_poly.type
_entity_poly.pdbx_seq_one_letter_code
_entity_poly.pdbx_strand_id
1 'polypeptide(L)'
;MKTGTTILSVLTVAALVSLPFTYQVSAAQETGSREQVRIVIENNTLSTENGADWTGTLVDEWVSIDGNSTAKDLFLNVLSAHEYTQQGAEFDYITEINGLSAEDGGAMGGWMIQLDDWITDEGLSAYTVSSGKLAGGDTVCFSYSCSWGADLGYDWSGNDTSLSEVVFSAGTVSPDFAADAFDYQLTLPEGTDSVTVQPKVGNRAYRAKVYKNTYTPADSSADYKTWEAIPVSDGDTIIIGIANAGWMQNNYNNAAESVYQFHIGHAPSVDTQVQAVESLIDAIGTVTAQSGHAIETARNA
;
A
#
# COMPACT_ATOMS: atom_id res chain seq x y z
N MET A 1 -4.44 -59.42 30.69
CA MET A 1 -4.18 -57.96 30.73
C MET A 1 -3.19 -57.60 29.64
N LYS A 2 -3.66 -56.89 28.61
CA LYS A 2 -2.98 -55.83 27.86
C LYS A 2 -3.86 -55.51 26.64
N THR A 3 -4.85 -54.68 26.91
CA THR A 3 -5.67 -53.97 25.94
C THR A 3 -4.75 -53.02 25.19
N GLY A 4 -4.54 -53.26 23.89
CA GLY A 4 -3.81 -52.35 23.01
C GLY A 4 -4.78 -51.31 22.46
N THR A 5 -4.80 -50.13 23.06
CA THR A 5 -5.49 -48.96 22.52
C THR A 5 -4.58 -48.32 21.47
N THR A 6 -4.94 -48.45 20.20
CA THR A 6 -4.34 -47.67 19.12
C THR A 6 -4.82 -46.23 19.27
N ILE A 7 -3.94 -45.32 19.69
CA ILE A 7 -4.21 -43.88 19.69
C ILE A 7 -4.09 -43.42 18.23
N LEU A 8 -5.23 -43.11 17.60
CA LEU A 8 -5.26 -42.32 16.37
C LEU A 8 -4.88 -40.88 16.76
N SER A 9 -3.69 -40.45 16.37
CA SER A 9 -3.26 -39.06 16.43
C SER A 9 -4.07 -38.27 15.39
N VAL A 10 -5.06 -37.50 15.85
CA VAL A 10 -5.72 -36.49 15.02
C VAL A 10 -4.75 -35.33 14.87
N LEU A 11 -4.12 -35.20 13.68
CA LEU A 11 -3.45 -33.96 13.29
C LEU A 11 -4.54 -32.93 13.00
N THR A 12 -4.77 -32.03 13.95
CA THR A 12 -5.56 -30.81 13.72
C THR A 12 -4.70 -29.85 12.89
N VAL A 13 -4.95 -29.79 11.58
CA VAL A 13 -4.47 -28.70 10.73
C VAL A 13 -5.34 -27.48 11.07
N ALA A 14 -4.79 -26.53 11.82
CA ALA A 14 -5.39 -25.22 11.97
C ALA A 14 -5.21 -24.47 10.65
N ALA A 15 -6.24 -24.49 9.80
CA ALA A 15 -6.31 -23.59 8.66
C ALA A 15 -6.43 -22.16 9.20
N LEU A 16 -5.37 -21.36 9.06
CA LEU A 16 -5.46 -19.91 9.18
C LEU A 16 -6.42 -19.43 8.08
N VAL A 17 -7.65 -19.11 8.46
CA VAL A 17 -8.57 -18.37 7.61
C VAL A 17 -8.01 -16.95 7.51
N SER A 18 -7.20 -16.71 6.50
CA SER A 18 -6.86 -15.36 6.04
C SER A 18 -8.14 -14.73 5.51
N LEU A 19 -8.83 -13.97 6.35
CA LEU A 19 -9.93 -13.14 5.89
C LEU A 19 -9.33 -12.03 5.03
N PRO A 20 -9.68 -11.91 3.74
CA PRO A 20 -9.33 -10.71 3.00
C PRO A 20 -10.05 -9.55 3.68
N PHE A 21 -9.29 -8.60 4.23
CA PHE A 21 -9.82 -7.30 4.58
C PHE A 21 -10.22 -6.62 3.27
N THR A 22 -11.49 -6.77 2.88
CA THR A 22 -12.05 -6.00 1.78
C THR A 22 -12.26 -4.58 2.27
N TYR A 23 -11.29 -3.70 1.98
CA TYR A 23 -11.56 -2.27 1.99
C TYR A 23 -12.60 -1.99 0.89
N GLN A 24 -13.86 -1.83 1.28
CA GLN A 24 -14.89 -1.30 0.41
C GLN A 24 -14.57 0.19 0.19
N VAL A 25 -13.75 0.49 -0.83
CA VAL A 25 -13.67 1.86 -1.36
C VAL A 25 -14.96 2.09 -2.12
N SER A 26 -15.85 2.92 -1.57
CA SER A 26 -17.05 3.30 -2.32
C SER A 26 -16.62 4.12 -3.53
N ALA A 27 -17.25 3.89 -4.68
CA ALA A 27 -17.05 4.64 -5.93
C ALA A 27 -17.35 6.16 -5.82
N ALA A 28 -17.66 6.66 -4.62
CA ALA A 28 -17.83 8.09 -4.35
C ALA A 28 -16.49 8.86 -4.20
N GLN A 29 -15.34 8.18 -4.26
CA GLN A 29 -14.01 8.80 -4.17
C GLN A 29 -13.45 9.26 -5.53
N GLU A 30 -14.24 9.28 -6.61
CA GLU A 30 -13.74 9.62 -7.96
C GLU A 30 -13.57 11.13 -8.24
N THR A 31 -14.03 12.02 -7.35
CA THR A 31 -13.83 13.48 -7.50
C THR A 31 -13.48 14.21 -6.22
N GLY A 32 -13.80 13.67 -5.04
CA GLY A 32 -13.48 14.30 -3.75
C GLY A 32 -12.00 14.22 -3.36
N SER A 33 -11.29 13.17 -3.79
CA SER A 33 -9.89 12.94 -3.41
C SER A 33 -8.94 14.02 -3.95
N ARG A 34 -9.18 14.58 -5.14
CA ARG A 34 -8.31 15.63 -5.73
C ARG A 34 -8.41 16.99 -5.05
N GLU A 35 -9.35 17.19 -4.14
CA GLU A 35 -9.52 18.42 -3.35
C GLU A 35 -9.29 18.18 -1.85
N GLN A 36 -8.82 16.98 -1.47
CA GLN A 36 -8.59 16.62 -0.08
C GLN A 36 -7.23 15.94 0.10
N VAL A 37 -6.62 16.14 1.25
CA VAL A 37 -5.42 15.43 1.71
C VAL A 37 -5.81 14.58 2.91
N ARG A 38 -5.31 13.36 2.98
CA ARG A 38 -5.50 12.51 4.17
C ARG A 38 -4.45 12.87 5.21
N ILE A 39 -4.88 13.27 6.40
CA ILE A 39 -4.01 13.54 7.55
C ILE A 39 -4.09 12.37 8.51
N VAL A 40 -2.94 11.77 8.81
CA VAL A 40 -2.81 10.67 9.78
C VAL A 40 -1.85 11.10 10.89
N ILE A 41 -2.23 10.93 12.15
CA ILE A 41 -1.37 11.21 13.31
C ILE A 41 -1.34 9.96 14.16
N GLU A 42 -0.16 9.40 14.38
CA GLU A 42 -0.02 8.09 15.01
C GLU A 42 1.24 7.92 15.86
N ASN A 43 1.14 7.03 16.85
CA ASN A 43 2.25 6.53 17.63
C ASN A 43 2.14 5.01 17.73
N ASN A 44 2.88 4.32 16.87
CA ASN A 44 2.95 2.86 16.86
C ASN A 44 4.32 2.34 17.34
N THR A 45 5.24 3.23 17.73
CA THR A 45 6.64 2.91 18.06
C THR A 45 6.93 2.99 19.56
N LEU A 46 6.37 3.97 20.28
CA LEU A 46 6.50 4.09 21.73
C LEU A 46 5.24 3.61 22.44
N SER A 47 5.33 2.49 23.17
CA SER A 47 4.20 1.96 23.94
C SER A 47 3.90 2.79 25.19
N THR A 48 2.65 2.77 25.68
CA THR A 48 2.26 3.40 26.96
C THR A 48 3.01 2.82 28.17
N GLU A 49 3.36 1.53 28.13
CA GLU A 49 4.21 0.89 29.16
C GLU A 49 5.61 1.51 29.25
N ASN A 50 6.06 2.14 28.16
CA ASN A 50 7.36 2.80 28.05
C ASN A 50 7.24 4.34 28.13
N GLY A 51 6.10 4.85 28.60
CA GLY A 51 5.93 6.27 28.93
C GLY A 51 5.18 7.11 27.92
N ALA A 52 4.68 6.55 26.81
CA ALA A 52 3.80 7.31 25.92
C ALA A 52 2.44 7.61 26.57
N ASP A 53 1.95 8.83 26.39
CA ASP A 53 0.60 9.22 26.82
C ASP A 53 -0.50 8.48 26.02
N TRP A 54 -0.21 8.10 24.77
CA TRP A 54 -1.14 7.40 23.90
C TRP A 54 -0.40 6.57 22.84
N THR A 55 -1.09 5.56 22.30
CA THR A 55 -0.60 4.69 21.21
C THR A 55 -1.70 4.46 20.18
N GLY A 56 -1.33 4.08 18.96
CA GLY A 56 -2.24 3.88 17.85
C GLY A 56 -2.45 5.15 17.05
N THR A 57 -3.58 5.24 16.37
CA THR A 57 -3.97 6.37 15.53
C THR A 57 -4.77 7.39 16.35
N LEU A 58 -4.27 8.61 16.45
CA LEU A 58 -4.97 9.74 17.08
C LEU A 58 -5.92 10.44 16.08
N VAL A 59 -5.50 10.56 14.83
CA VAL A 59 -6.26 11.15 13.72
C VAL A 59 -6.04 10.32 12.46
N ASP A 60 -7.11 10.09 11.69
CA ASP A 60 -7.07 9.57 10.33
C ASP A 60 -8.26 10.10 9.54
N GLU A 61 -8.09 11.24 8.86
CA GLU A 61 -9.19 11.99 8.26
C GLU A 61 -8.80 12.61 6.92
N TRP A 62 -9.78 12.74 6.02
CA TRP A 62 -9.64 13.52 4.78
C TRP A 62 -10.00 14.98 5.04
N VAL A 63 -9.07 15.87 4.74
CA VAL A 63 -9.18 17.31 4.98
C VAL A 63 -9.16 18.06 3.66
N SER A 64 -10.14 18.94 3.46
CA SER A 64 -10.21 19.78 2.26
C SER A 64 -9.05 20.75 2.16
N ILE A 65 -8.55 20.92 0.93
CA ILE A 65 -7.47 21.84 0.57
C ILE A 65 -7.94 22.88 -0.43
N ASP A 66 -7.25 24.01 -0.46
CA ASP A 66 -7.34 25.06 -1.47
C ASP A 66 -5.94 25.44 -1.97
N GLY A 67 -5.85 26.39 -2.91
CA GLY A 67 -4.58 26.82 -3.50
C GLY A 67 -3.56 27.42 -2.53
N ASN A 68 -3.97 27.78 -1.31
CA ASN A 68 -3.11 28.37 -0.27
C ASN A 68 -2.78 27.37 0.84
N SER A 69 -3.36 26.17 0.83
CA SER A 69 -3.21 25.19 1.89
C SER A 69 -1.76 24.70 2.02
N THR A 70 -1.35 24.50 3.27
CA THR A 70 -0.03 23.98 3.65
C THR A 70 -0.19 22.78 4.58
N ALA A 71 0.74 21.82 4.56
CA ALA A 71 0.71 20.68 5.48
C ALA A 71 0.69 21.11 6.95
N LYS A 72 1.35 22.23 7.26
CA LYS A 72 1.31 22.88 8.59
C LYS A 72 -0.09 23.32 8.99
N ASP A 73 -0.78 24.07 8.13
CA ASP A 73 -2.11 24.57 8.44
C ASP A 73 -3.11 23.42 8.58
N LEU A 74 -3.02 22.40 7.72
CA LEU A 74 -3.86 21.21 7.83
C LEU A 74 -3.65 20.48 9.16
N PHE A 75 -2.39 20.29 9.57
CA PHE A 75 -2.04 19.70 10.86
C PHE A 75 -2.62 20.49 12.04
N LEU A 76 -2.38 21.81 12.07
CA LEU A 76 -2.87 22.69 13.14
C LEU A 76 -4.40 22.72 13.21
N ASN A 77 -5.06 22.77 12.05
CA ASN A 77 -6.52 22.83 11.96
C ASN A 77 -7.16 21.53 12.44
N VAL A 78 -6.62 20.38 12.05
CA VAL A 78 -7.10 19.07 12.48
C VAL A 78 -6.98 18.91 13.99
N LEU A 79 -5.82 19.20 14.57
CA LEU A 79 -5.66 19.10 16.03
C LEU A 79 -6.59 20.05 16.77
N SER A 80 -6.72 21.30 16.29
CA SER A 80 -7.64 22.29 16.86
C SER A 80 -9.10 21.82 16.81
N ALA A 81 -9.53 21.20 15.70
CA ALA A 81 -10.89 20.68 15.54
C ALA A 81 -11.22 19.55 16.53
N HIS A 82 -10.21 18.78 16.95
CA HIS A 82 -10.32 17.71 17.95
C HIS A 82 -9.97 18.14 19.38
N GLU A 83 -9.68 19.42 19.60
CA GLU A 83 -9.22 19.97 20.88
C GLU A 83 -7.92 19.31 21.41
N TYR A 84 -7.09 18.76 20.51
CA TYR A 84 -5.79 18.18 20.83
C TYR A 84 -4.69 19.25 20.93
N THR A 85 -3.72 19.02 21.81
CA THR A 85 -2.57 19.93 22.00
C THR A 85 -1.44 19.64 21.02
N GLN A 86 -0.66 20.67 20.71
CA GLN A 86 0.64 20.54 20.06
C GLN A 86 1.57 21.67 20.51
N GLN A 87 2.88 21.42 20.40
CA GLN A 87 3.91 22.44 20.55
C GLN A 87 4.92 22.39 19.42
N GLY A 88 5.47 23.56 19.07
CA GLY A 88 6.62 23.69 18.18
C GLY A 88 6.29 23.74 16.69
N ALA A 89 5.10 23.29 16.24
CA ALA A 89 4.76 23.33 14.82
C ALA A 89 4.80 24.75 14.24
N GLU A 90 4.59 25.80 15.04
CA GLU A 90 4.75 27.20 14.64
C GLU A 90 6.17 27.52 14.14
N PHE A 91 7.18 26.78 14.60
CA PHE A 91 8.59 26.85 14.20
C PHE A 91 8.99 25.78 13.17
N ASP A 92 8.01 25.10 12.56
CA ASP A 92 8.20 23.98 11.64
C ASP A 92 8.90 22.75 12.25
N TYR A 93 8.85 22.62 13.58
CA TYR A 93 9.44 21.50 14.31
C TYR A 93 8.52 21.08 15.45
N ILE A 94 7.80 19.96 15.27
CA ILE A 94 6.85 19.46 16.27
C ILE A 94 7.61 18.89 17.46
N THR A 95 7.42 19.47 18.64
CA THR A 95 8.03 19.00 19.89
C THR A 95 7.07 18.20 20.74
N GLU A 96 5.76 18.30 20.52
CA GLU A 96 4.74 17.54 21.27
C GLU A 96 3.44 17.43 20.46
N ILE A 97 2.75 16.29 20.57
CA ILE A 97 1.37 16.10 20.12
C ILE A 97 0.57 15.36 21.20
N ASN A 98 -0.47 16.02 21.69
CA ASN A 98 -1.43 15.53 22.67
C ASN A 98 -0.78 14.82 23.88
N GLY A 99 0.18 15.49 24.51
CA GLY A 99 0.97 15.03 25.66
C GLY A 99 2.29 14.35 25.28
N LEU A 100 2.34 13.67 24.13
CA LEU A 100 3.51 12.92 23.71
C LEU A 100 4.60 13.83 23.13
N SER A 101 5.67 14.03 23.91
CA SER A 101 6.80 14.87 23.59
C SER A 101 7.84 14.13 22.73
N ALA A 102 8.53 14.88 21.86
CA ALA A 102 9.56 14.35 20.97
C ALA A 102 10.67 13.57 21.72
N GLU A 103 10.97 13.95 22.96
CA GLU A 103 12.03 13.32 23.76
C GLU A 103 11.58 12.12 24.62
N ASP A 104 10.27 11.79 24.65
CA ASP A 104 9.73 10.73 25.52
C ASP A 104 10.26 9.32 25.17
N GLY A 105 10.57 9.08 23.89
CA GLY A 105 11.23 7.89 23.38
C GLY A 105 12.75 7.90 23.54
N GLY A 106 13.29 8.93 24.21
CA GLY A 106 14.71 9.13 24.46
C GLY A 106 15.37 10.13 23.49
N ALA A 107 16.71 10.21 23.55
CA ALA A 107 17.50 11.20 22.80
C ALA A 107 17.42 11.05 21.26
N MET A 108 16.89 9.94 20.78
CA MET A 108 16.65 9.68 19.36
C MET A 108 15.16 9.73 18.98
N GLY A 109 14.31 10.11 19.94
CA GLY A 109 12.89 10.28 19.76
C GLY A 109 12.56 11.50 18.90
N GLY A 110 11.40 11.47 18.24
CA GLY A 110 10.89 12.63 17.53
C GLY A 110 9.69 12.33 16.64
N TRP A 111 9.05 13.40 16.18
CA TRP A 111 7.95 13.36 15.22
C TRP A 111 8.49 13.38 13.79
N MET A 112 8.20 12.33 13.03
CA MET A 112 8.60 12.20 11.62
C MET A 112 7.40 12.48 10.73
N ILE A 113 7.59 13.32 9.72
CA ILE A 113 6.56 13.64 8.74
C ILE A 113 6.79 12.80 7.50
N GLN A 114 5.73 12.18 7.02
CA GLN A 114 5.71 11.36 5.83
C GLN A 114 4.70 11.93 4.83
N LEU A 115 5.05 11.91 3.55
CA LEU A 115 4.19 12.24 2.43
C LEU A 115 4.18 11.05 1.46
N ASP A 116 3.06 10.34 1.40
CA ASP A 116 2.87 9.14 0.58
C ASP A 116 3.96 8.06 0.80
N ASP A 117 4.09 7.61 2.05
CA ASP A 117 5.08 6.60 2.49
C ASP A 117 6.56 7.06 2.43
N TRP A 118 6.84 8.30 2.05
CA TRP A 118 8.18 8.88 2.05
C TRP A 118 8.38 9.88 3.17
N ILE A 119 9.50 9.79 3.89
CA ILE A 119 9.85 10.77 4.93
C ILE A 119 10.36 12.04 4.29
N THR A 120 9.70 13.14 4.61
CA THR A 120 9.95 14.47 4.03
C THR A 120 11.34 15.02 4.36
N ASP A 121 11.96 15.70 3.39
CA ASP A 121 13.29 16.33 3.49
C ASP A 121 13.24 17.79 3.99
N GLU A 122 12.04 18.38 4.06
CA GLU A 122 11.82 19.75 4.52
C GLU A 122 10.80 19.78 5.68
N GLY A 123 10.67 20.95 6.32
CA GLY A 123 9.65 21.19 7.34
C GLY A 123 8.25 21.39 6.75
N LEU A 124 7.23 21.35 7.60
CA LEU A 124 5.80 21.39 7.22
C LEU A 124 5.41 22.55 6.31
N SER A 125 5.96 23.74 6.54
CA SER A 125 5.64 24.94 5.76
C SER A 125 6.10 24.86 4.30
N ALA A 126 7.02 23.94 3.96
CA ALA A 126 7.50 23.77 2.58
C ALA A 126 6.50 22.99 1.71
N TYR A 127 5.65 22.15 2.29
CA TYR A 127 4.69 21.33 1.56
C TYR A 127 3.37 22.07 1.38
N THR A 128 3.24 22.74 0.24
CA THR A 128 2.08 23.59 -0.08
C THR A 128 1.46 23.20 -1.41
N VAL A 129 0.17 23.49 -1.56
CA VAL A 129 -0.52 23.33 -2.85
C VAL A 129 0.09 24.26 -3.92
N SER A 130 0.41 25.49 -3.53
CA SER A 130 1.01 26.49 -4.43
C SER A 130 2.39 26.12 -4.97
N SER A 131 3.17 25.33 -4.24
CA SER A 131 4.49 24.83 -4.69
C SER A 131 4.39 23.54 -5.48
N GLY A 132 3.22 22.89 -5.51
CA GLY A 132 3.02 21.56 -6.10
C GLY A 132 3.61 20.41 -5.29
N LYS A 133 4.10 20.68 -4.07
CA LYS A 133 4.64 19.65 -3.17
C LYS A 133 3.57 18.95 -2.34
N LEU A 134 2.37 19.52 -2.29
CA LEU A 134 1.16 18.93 -1.71
C LEU A 134 0.06 18.97 -2.75
N ALA A 135 -0.64 17.86 -2.96
CA ALA A 135 -1.74 17.76 -3.90
C ALA A 135 -2.88 16.93 -3.29
N GLY A 136 -4.08 17.07 -3.86
CA GLY A 136 -5.19 16.22 -3.45
C GLY A 136 -4.90 14.75 -3.73
N GLY A 137 -5.30 13.89 -2.82
CA GLY A 137 -5.04 12.45 -2.83
C GLY A 137 -3.78 12.05 -2.07
N ASP A 138 -2.92 13.02 -1.72
CA ASP A 138 -1.74 12.77 -0.89
C ASP A 138 -2.17 12.35 0.53
N THR A 139 -1.34 11.54 1.17
CA THR A 139 -1.41 11.22 2.61
C THR A 139 -0.22 11.86 3.32
N VAL A 140 -0.51 12.77 4.26
CA VAL A 140 0.49 13.32 5.18
C VAL A 140 0.35 12.62 6.53
N CYS A 141 1.38 11.87 6.91
CA CYS A 141 1.39 11.12 8.15
C CYS A 141 2.43 11.69 9.14
N PHE A 142 2.02 11.88 10.38
CA PHE A 142 2.83 12.32 11.50
C PHE A 142 3.01 11.13 12.44
N SER A 143 4.15 10.44 12.32
CA SER A 143 4.43 9.24 13.10
C SER A 143 5.50 9.52 14.14
N TYR A 144 5.29 9.05 15.36
CA TYR A 144 6.32 9.05 16.38
C TYR A 144 7.43 8.05 16.04
N SER A 145 8.68 8.41 16.29
CA SER A 145 9.85 7.53 16.22
C SER A 145 10.62 7.58 17.53
N CYS A 146 11.22 6.45 17.91
CA CYS A 146 12.20 6.33 19.00
C CYS A 146 13.64 6.26 18.50
N SER A 147 13.88 6.31 17.19
CA SER A 147 15.18 6.01 16.59
C SER A 147 15.48 6.79 15.30
N TRP A 148 15.26 8.12 15.31
CA TRP A 148 15.46 9.00 14.13
C TRP A 148 14.78 8.50 12.84
N GLY A 149 13.67 7.78 12.95
CA GLY A 149 12.90 7.21 11.85
C GLY A 149 13.26 5.77 11.45
N ALA A 150 14.31 5.15 11.99
CA ALA A 150 14.70 3.79 11.60
C ALA A 150 13.62 2.74 11.89
N ASP A 151 12.89 2.89 12.99
CA ASP A 151 11.70 2.13 13.39
C ASP A 151 10.46 2.40 12.52
N LEU A 152 10.52 3.44 11.69
CA LEU A 152 9.53 3.77 10.65
C LEU A 152 10.00 3.38 9.25
N GLY A 153 11.11 2.65 9.12
CA GLY A 153 11.65 2.24 7.81
C GLY A 153 12.52 3.31 7.12
N TYR A 154 13.07 4.26 7.88
CA TYR A 154 14.04 5.23 7.36
C TYR A 154 15.47 4.76 7.56
N ASP A 155 16.16 4.41 6.48
CA ASP A 155 17.60 4.18 6.51
C ASP A 155 18.33 5.35 5.84
N TRP A 156 18.90 6.22 6.67
CA TRP A 156 19.71 7.37 6.29
C TRP A 156 20.95 7.00 5.45
N SER A 157 21.50 5.81 5.66
CA SER A 157 22.76 5.37 5.04
C SER A 157 22.56 4.42 3.87
N GLY A 158 21.39 3.79 3.81
CA GLY A 158 21.03 2.82 2.80
C GLY A 158 20.73 3.44 1.45
N ASN A 159 20.77 2.58 0.44
CA ASN A 159 20.41 2.86 -0.94
C ASN A 159 19.40 1.83 -1.47
N ASP A 160 18.62 1.23 -0.56
CA ASP A 160 17.55 0.31 -0.91
C ASP A 160 16.40 1.08 -1.56
N THR A 161 16.22 0.84 -2.86
CA THR A 161 15.13 1.43 -3.66
C THR A 161 14.09 0.39 -4.02
N SER A 162 14.07 -0.75 -3.33
CA SER A 162 13.09 -1.79 -3.59
C SER A 162 11.69 -1.40 -3.08
N LEU A 163 10.70 -2.05 -3.66
CA LEU A 163 9.34 -2.09 -3.14
C LEU A 163 9.28 -3.21 -2.09
N SER A 164 8.81 -2.91 -0.88
CA SER A 164 8.67 -3.89 0.20
C SER A 164 7.30 -4.56 0.21
N GLU A 165 6.27 -3.83 -0.22
CA GLU A 165 4.90 -4.31 -0.34
C GLU A 165 4.18 -3.53 -1.45
N VAL A 166 3.21 -4.16 -2.10
CA VAL A 166 2.24 -3.48 -2.96
C VAL A 166 0.87 -4.07 -2.75
N VAL A 167 -0.11 -3.20 -2.49
CA VAL A 167 -1.50 -3.60 -2.32
C VAL A 167 -2.33 -3.01 -3.45
N PHE A 168 -3.00 -3.88 -4.19
CA PHE A 168 -4.03 -3.50 -5.15
C PHE A 168 -5.41 -3.66 -4.48
N SER A 169 -6.36 -2.78 -4.81
CA SER A 169 -7.73 -2.90 -4.28
C SER A 169 -8.46 -4.17 -4.72
N ALA A 170 -8.01 -4.80 -5.81
CA ALA A 170 -8.55 -6.04 -6.34
C ALA A 170 -7.47 -6.83 -7.10
N GLY A 171 -7.72 -8.14 -7.22
CA GLY A 171 -6.89 -9.06 -8.01
C GLY A 171 -5.79 -9.75 -7.22
N THR A 172 -5.01 -10.55 -7.96
CA THR A 172 -3.91 -11.34 -7.43
C THR A 172 -2.67 -11.15 -8.29
N VAL A 173 -1.52 -10.93 -7.64
CA VAL A 173 -0.22 -10.78 -8.30
C VAL A 173 0.42 -12.16 -8.47
N SER A 174 0.99 -12.41 -9.65
CA SER A 174 1.74 -13.63 -9.99
C SER A 174 3.03 -13.28 -10.73
N PRO A 175 4.18 -13.87 -10.36
CA PRO A 175 4.39 -14.74 -9.20
C PRO A 175 4.11 -14.02 -7.88
N ASP A 176 4.14 -14.75 -6.76
CA ASP A 176 4.10 -14.12 -5.42
C ASP A 176 5.14 -13.01 -5.35
N PHE A 177 4.75 -11.87 -4.77
CA PHE A 177 5.58 -10.67 -4.78
C PHE A 177 6.94 -10.90 -4.11
N ALA A 178 8.01 -10.47 -4.80
CA ALA A 178 9.38 -10.49 -4.31
C ALA A 178 10.08 -9.17 -4.67
N ALA A 179 10.75 -8.55 -3.70
CA ALA A 179 11.36 -7.23 -3.88
C ALA A 179 12.38 -7.16 -5.04
N ASP A 180 13.01 -8.29 -5.40
CA ASP A 180 14.03 -8.40 -6.46
C ASP A 180 13.48 -8.80 -7.84
N ALA A 181 12.16 -9.00 -7.98
CA ALA A 181 11.48 -9.20 -9.26
C ALA A 181 10.71 -7.94 -9.67
N PHE A 182 10.77 -7.59 -10.95
CA PHE A 182 10.30 -6.31 -11.49
C PHE A 182 9.15 -6.42 -12.50
N ASP A 183 8.71 -7.63 -12.81
CA ASP A 183 7.71 -7.92 -13.85
C ASP A 183 6.70 -8.93 -13.30
N TYR A 184 5.43 -8.55 -13.30
CA TYR A 184 4.34 -9.29 -12.68
C TYR A 184 3.10 -9.29 -13.56
N GLN A 185 2.29 -10.34 -13.40
CA GLN A 185 0.90 -10.36 -13.84
C GLN A 185 0.00 -10.01 -12.66
N LEU A 186 -0.84 -8.98 -12.82
CA LEU A 186 -1.98 -8.73 -11.95
C LEU A 186 -3.24 -9.28 -12.63
N THR A 187 -3.83 -10.32 -12.05
CA THR A 187 -5.09 -10.89 -12.52
C THR A 187 -6.26 -10.32 -11.73
N LEU A 188 -7.11 -9.53 -12.39
CA LEU A 188 -8.28 -8.90 -11.79
C LEU A 188 -9.51 -9.80 -11.91
N PRO A 189 -10.45 -9.76 -10.95
CA PRO A 189 -11.76 -10.39 -11.11
C PRO A 189 -12.50 -9.82 -12.33
N GLU A 190 -13.32 -10.63 -12.99
CA GLU A 190 -14.20 -10.19 -14.08
C GLU A 190 -15.02 -8.95 -13.66
N GLY A 191 -15.11 -7.95 -14.54
CA GLY A 191 -15.87 -6.72 -14.31
C GLY A 191 -15.17 -5.66 -13.45
N THR A 192 -13.87 -5.81 -13.20
CA THR A 192 -13.07 -4.80 -12.47
C THR A 192 -12.57 -3.72 -13.43
N ASP A 193 -13.26 -2.58 -13.50
CA ASP A 193 -12.90 -1.51 -14.44
C ASP A 193 -11.85 -0.52 -13.90
N SER A 194 -11.57 -0.54 -12.59
CA SER A 194 -10.57 0.32 -11.94
C SER A 194 -9.94 -0.33 -10.71
N VAL A 195 -8.73 0.11 -10.36
CA VAL A 195 -8.03 -0.29 -9.13
C VAL A 195 -7.35 0.90 -8.46
N THR A 196 -7.16 0.84 -7.14
CA THR A 196 -6.20 1.70 -6.43
C THR A 196 -4.94 0.90 -6.11
N VAL A 197 -3.82 1.61 -5.92
CA VAL A 197 -2.49 1.01 -5.74
C VAL A 197 -1.81 1.66 -4.54
N GLN A 198 -1.39 0.85 -3.57
CA GLN A 198 -0.70 1.30 -2.37
C GLN A 198 0.70 0.69 -2.31
N PRO A 199 1.71 1.34 -2.90
CA PRO A 199 3.08 0.89 -2.77
C PRO A 199 3.62 1.20 -1.37
N LYS A 200 4.46 0.32 -0.83
CA LYS A 200 5.35 0.62 0.28
C LYS A 200 6.80 0.41 -0.13
N VAL A 201 7.65 1.38 0.18
CA VAL A 201 9.07 1.31 -0.14
C VAL A 201 9.85 0.52 0.92
N GLY A 202 10.96 -0.10 0.54
CA GLY A 202 11.88 -0.74 1.48
C GLY A 202 12.61 0.26 2.37
N ASN A 203 12.89 1.45 1.84
CA ASN A 203 13.46 2.56 2.58
C ASN A 203 12.70 3.86 2.29
N ARG A 204 12.07 4.41 3.32
CA ARG A 204 11.27 5.65 3.26
C ARG A 204 12.09 6.92 3.02
N ALA A 205 13.40 6.79 2.83
CA ALA A 205 14.25 7.83 2.24
C ALA A 205 13.88 8.17 0.79
N TYR A 206 13.29 7.19 0.08
CA TYR A 206 12.98 7.26 -1.34
C TYR A 206 11.47 7.29 -1.59
N ARG A 207 11.06 8.01 -2.64
CA ARG A 207 9.65 8.13 -3.05
C ARG A 207 9.29 7.06 -4.06
N ALA A 208 8.08 6.51 -3.93
CA ALA A 208 7.41 5.75 -4.96
C ALA A 208 6.41 6.64 -5.72
N LYS A 209 6.24 6.41 -7.03
CA LYS A 209 5.15 6.98 -7.83
C LYS A 209 4.57 5.94 -8.77
N VAL A 210 3.26 6.02 -8.98
CA VAL A 210 2.49 5.05 -9.77
C VAL A 210 2.08 5.68 -11.10
N TYR A 211 2.28 4.94 -12.19
CA TYR A 211 1.92 5.33 -13.56
C TYR A 211 1.12 4.22 -14.24
N LYS A 212 0.43 4.56 -15.33
CA LYS A 212 -0.26 3.60 -16.19
C LYS A 212 0.28 3.67 -17.62
N ASN A 213 0.64 2.52 -18.17
CA ASN A 213 1.08 2.24 -19.56
C ASN A 213 2.38 2.94 -20.01
N THR A 214 2.58 4.19 -19.62
CA THR A 214 3.78 4.97 -19.96
C THR A 214 4.45 5.46 -18.69
N TYR A 215 5.76 5.23 -18.59
CA TYR A 215 6.56 5.73 -17.49
C TYR A 215 7.06 7.15 -17.81
N THR A 216 6.46 8.16 -17.18
CA THR A 216 6.78 9.59 -17.40
C THR A 216 7.20 10.28 -16.10
N PRO A 217 8.36 9.92 -15.51
CA PRO A 217 8.76 10.41 -14.18
C PRO A 217 9.02 11.92 -14.11
N ALA A 218 9.27 12.58 -15.24
CA ALA A 218 9.46 14.03 -15.31
C ALA A 218 8.15 14.83 -15.29
N ASP A 219 7.00 14.19 -15.49
CA ASP A 219 5.68 14.84 -15.45
C ASP A 219 5.03 14.59 -14.09
N SER A 220 5.01 15.61 -13.23
CA SER A 220 4.42 15.54 -11.89
C SER A 220 2.89 15.46 -11.89
N SER A 221 2.23 15.59 -13.05
CA SER A 221 0.78 15.45 -13.18
C SER A 221 0.33 14.08 -13.68
N ALA A 222 1.29 13.22 -14.06
CA ALA A 222 1.03 11.91 -14.64
C ALA A 222 1.01 10.78 -13.62
N ASP A 223 1.48 11.01 -12.39
CA ASP A 223 1.40 9.99 -11.33
C ASP A 223 0.00 9.91 -10.70
N TYR A 224 -0.43 8.67 -10.43
CA TYR A 224 -1.65 8.36 -9.70
C TYR A 224 -1.35 8.34 -8.20
N LYS A 225 -2.24 8.95 -7.41
CA LYS A 225 -2.15 8.89 -5.94
C LYS A 225 -2.66 7.56 -5.40
N THR A 226 -2.24 7.20 -4.20
CA THR A 226 -2.56 5.93 -3.51
C THR A 226 -4.06 5.61 -3.48
N TRP A 227 -4.90 6.65 -3.46
CA TRP A 227 -6.36 6.55 -3.36
C TRP A 227 -7.08 6.90 -4.66
N GLU A 228 -6.34 7.22 -5.71
CA GLU A 228 -6.90 7.54 -7.01
C GLU A 228 -7.25 6.25 -7.75
N ALA A 229 -8.48 6.16 -8.25
CA ALA A 229 -8.90 5.05 -9.08
C ALA A 229 -8.16 5.12 -10.43
N ILE A 230 -7.39 4.09 -10.72
CA ILE A 230 -6.72 3.89 -12.01
C ILE A 230 -7.66 3.07 -12.88
N PRO A 231 -8.24 3.61 -13.97
CA PRO A 231 -9.02 2.82 -14.91
C PRO A 231 -8.13 1.74 -15.52
N VAL A 232 -8.63 0.52 -15.71
CA VAL A 232 -7.84 -0.61 -16.20
C VAL A 232 -8.60 -1.45 -17.22
N SER A 233 -7.85 -2.11 -18.09
CA SER A 233 -8.33 -3.04 -19.11
C SER A 233 -7.24 -4.06 -19.41
N ASP A 234 -7.62 -5.19 -20.03
CA ASP A 234 -6.65 -6.19 -20.46
C ASP A 234 -5.55 -5.59 -21.33
N GLY A 235 -4.30 -5.92 -21.01
CA GLY A 235 -3.12 -5.41 -21.70
C GLY A 235 -2.60 -4.07 -21.20
N ASP A 236 -3.30 -3.41 -20.27
CA ASP A 236 -2.72 -2.29 -19.53
C ASP A 236 -1.55 -2.74 -18.65
N THR A 237 -0.72 -1.80 -18.22
CA THR A 237 0.37 -2.04 -17.27
C THR A 237 0.40 -0.94 -16.23
N ILE A 238 0.37 -1.31 -14.94
CA ILE A 238 0.66 -0.40 -13.84
C ILE A 238 2.17 -0.42 -13.61
N ILE A 239 2.77 0.76 -13.49
CA ILE A 239 4.22 0.94 -13.37
C ILE A 239 4.48 1.68 -12.06
N ILE A 240 5.36 1.14 -11.20
CA ILE A 240 5.75 1.77 -9.94
C ILE A 240 7.25 2.07 -10.01
N GLY A 241 7.59 3.36 -10.07
CA GLY A 241 8.98 3.81 -10.01
C GLY A 241 9.36 4.22 -8.60
N ILE A 242 10.59 3.94 -8.19
CA ILE A 242 11.15 4.30 -6.88
C ILE A 242 12.51 4.96 -7.06
N ALA A 243 12.73 6.07 -6.37
CA ALA A 243 14.01 6.80 -6.34
C ALA A 243 14.45 7.41 -7.69
N ASN A 244 13.50 7.83 -8.55
CA ASN A 244 13.87 8.60 -9.74
C ASN A 244 14.67 9.85 -9.35
N ALA A 245 15.82 10.07 -10.01
CA ALA A 245 16.74 11.16 -9.69
C ALA A 245 16.13 12.58 -9.85
N GLY A 246 15.02 12.72 -10.60
CA GLY A 246 14.31 13.98 -10.76
C GLY A 246 13.28 14.29 -9.66
N TRP A 247 13.03 13.35 -8.74
CA TRP A 247 12.08 13.56 -7.63
C TRP A 247 12.75 14.12 -6.39
N MET A 248 11.94 14.69 -5.49
CA MET A 248 12.37 14.98 -4.13
C MET A 248 12.75 13.67 -3.43
N GLN A 249 13.93 13.65 -2.79
CA GLN A 249 14.45 12.49 -2.08
C GLN A 249 15.10 12.98 -0.78
N ASN A 250 14.92 12.21 0.30
CA ASN A 250 15.47 12.54 1.61
C ASN A 250 16.78 11.78 1.87
N ASN A 251 17.48 11.47 0.79
CA ASN A 251 18.81 10.88 0.79
C ASN A 251 19.49 11.21 -0.55
N TYR A 252 20.73 11.67 -0.47
CA TYR A 252 21.53 12.08 -1.64
C TYR A 252 22.52 11.00 -2.08
N ASN A 253 22.45 9.81 -1.50
CA ASN A 253 23.15 8.65 -2.03
C ASN A 253 22.58 8.38 -3.42
N ASN A 254 23.45 8.40 -4.44
CA ASN A 254 23.12 8.15 -5.86
C ASN A 254 22.56 6.72 -6.06
N ALA A 255 21.39 6.45 -5.50
CA ALA A 255 20.75 5.16 -5.53
C ALA A 255 20.20 4.91 -6.93
N ALA A 256 20.23 3.63 -7.33
CA ALA A 256 19.67 3.23 -8.60
C ALA A 256 18.15 3.26 -8.51
N GLU A 257 17.50 3.85 -9.50
CA GLU A 257 16.06 3.78 -9.65
C GLU A 257 15.61 2.32 -9.85
N SER A 258 14.50 1.96 -9.20
CA SER A 258 13.82 0.68 -9.40
C SER A 258 12.47 0.93 -10.06
N VAL A 259 12.09 0.10 -11.04
CA VAL A 259 10.83 0.21 -11.77
C VAL A 259 10.16 -1.15 -11.84
N TYR A 260 9.00 -1.28 -11.20
CA TYR A 260 8.17 -2.47 -11.18
C TYR A 260 7.02 -2.34 -12.18
N GLN A 261 6.69 -3.43 -12.87
CA GLN A 261 5.60 -3.49 -13.85
C GLN A 261 4.62 -4.59 -13.48
N PHE A 262 3.33 -4.25 -13.51
CA PHE A 262 2.21 -5.14 -13.24
C PHE A 262 1.28 -5.13 -14.46
N HIS A 263 1.40 -6.16 -15.28
CA HIS A 263 0.58 -6.35 -16.47
C HIS A 263 -0.82 -6.77 -16.08
N ILE A 264 -1.83 -6.09 -16.62
CA ILE A 264 -3.23 -6.31 -16.28
C ILE A 264 -3.83 -7.38 -17.19
N GLY A 265 -4.54 -8.31 -16.56
CA GLY A 265 -5.41 -9.26 -17.22
C GLY A 265 -6.62 -9.58 -16.34
N HIS A 266 -7.76 -9.86 -16.93
CA HIS A 266 -8.95 -10.28 -16.22
C HIS A 266 -9.05 -11.80 -16.16
N ALA A 267 -9.59 -12.30 -15.05
CA ALA A 267 -10.03 -13.68 -14.96
C ALA A 267 -11.07 -13.96 -16.07
N PRO A 268 -11.05 -15.15 -16.70
CA PRO A 268 -11.98 -15.48 -17.76
C PRO A 268 -13.42 -15.42 -17.24
N SER A 269 -14.34 -14.94 -18.08
CA SER A 269 -15.74 -14.85 -17.67
C SER A 269 -16.33 -16.21 -17.33
N VAL A 270 -17.36 -16.24 -16.48
CA VAL A 270 -18.09 -17.49 -16.18
C VAL A 270 -18.58 -18.15 -17.46
N ASP A 271 -19.09 -17.37 -18.43
CA ASP A 271 -19.54 -17.88 -19.72
C ASP A 271 -18.37 -18.49 -20.52
N THR A 272 -17.19 -17.87 -20.51
CA THR A 272 -15.99 -18.41 -21.17
C THR A 272 -15.56 -19.72 -20.51
N GLN A 273 -15.63 -19.80 -19.17
CA GLN A 273 -15.31 -21.02 -18.43
C GLN A 273 -16.32 -22.13 -18.72
N VAL A 274 -17.62 -21.80 -18.78
CA VAL A 274 -18.69 -22.75 -19.16
C VAL A 274 -18.46 -23.25 -20.58
N GLN A 275 -18.19 -22.37 -21.54
CA GLN A 275 -17.88 -22.75 -22.93
C GLN A 275 -16.64 -23.65 -23.03
N ALA A 276 -15.61 -23.39 -22.22
CA ALA A 276 -14.42 -24.25 -22.17
C ALA A 276 -14.76 -25.65 -21.62
N VAL A 277 -15.60 -25.74 -20.59
CA VAL A 277 -16.09 -27.02 -20.04
C VAL A 277 -16.98 -27.75 -21.04
N GLU A 278 -17.91 -27.06 -21.70
CA GLU A 278 -18.75 -27.63 -22.75
C GLU A 278 -17.91 -28.16 -23.91
N SER A 279 -16.89 -27.43 -24.33
CA SER A 279 -15.95 -27.86 -25.37
C SER A 279 -15.16 -29.11 -24.96
N LEU A 280 -14.77 -29.23 -23.69
CA LEU A 280 -14.13 -30.44 -23.16
C LEU A 280 -15.10 -31.63 -23.12
N ILE A 281 -16.35 -31.41 -22.73
CA ILE A 281 -17.40 -32.45 -22.74
C ILE A 281 -17.64 -32.94 -24.17
N ASP A 282 -17.77 -32.03 -25.13
CA ASP A 282 -17.96 -32.35 -26.54
C ASP A 282 -16.76 -33.13 -27.12
N ALA A 283 -15.53 -32.77 -26.72
CA ALA A 283 -14.33 -33.48 -27.11
C ALA A 283 -14.24 -34.92 -26.56
N ILE A 284 -14.82 -35.19 -25.40
CA ILE A 284 -14.95 -36.56 -24.84
C ILE A 284 -15.97 -37.37 -25.66
N GLY A 285 -16.96 -36.70 -26.25
CA GLY A 285 -18.02 -37.32 -27.05
C GLY A 285 -19.01 -38.14 -26.21
N THR A 286 -19.83 -38.96 -26.88
CA THR A 286 -20.77 -39.85 -26.18
C THR A 286 -20.03 -40.98 -25.47
N VAL A 287 -20.24 -41.12 -24.16
CA VAL A 287 -19.78 -42.30 -23.41
C VAL A 287 -20.58 -43.51 -23.89
N THR A 288 -19.91 -44.39 -24.63
CA THR A 288 -20.45 -45.67 -25.08
C THR A 288 -19.98 -46.79 -24.14
N ALA A 289 -20.61 -47.96 -24.20
CA ALA A 289 -20.17 -49.11 -23.41
C ALA A 289 -18.69 -49.51 -23.68
N GLN A 290 -18.18 -49.26 -24.89
CA GLN A 290 -16.79 -49.49 -25.25
C GLN A 290 -15.84 -48.45 -24.65
N SER A 291 -16.20 -47.16 -24.64
CA SER A 291 -15.37 -46.13 -24.01
C SER A 291 -15.41 -46.19 -22.48
N GLY A 292 -16.53 -46.62 -21.88
CA GLY A 292 -16.61 -46.89 -20.43
C GLY A 292 -15.62 -47.96 -19.96
N HIS A 293 -15.49 -49.07 -20.71
CA HIS A 293 -14.56 -50.14 -20.37
C HIS A 293 -13.09 -49.71 -20.51
N ALA A 294 -12.77 -48.86 -21.49
CA ALA A 294 -11.44 -48.29 -21.66
C ALA A 294 -11.06 -47.33 -20.52
N ILE A 295 -11.99 -46.50 -20.06
CA ILE A 295 -11.79 -45.60 -18.91
C ILE A 295 -11.58 -46.40 -17.62
N GLU A 296 -12.38 -47.45 -17.38
CA GLU A 296 -12.21 -48.32 -16.21
C GLU A 296 -10.87 -49.08 -16.23
N THR A 297 -10.43 -49.50 -17.42
CA THR A 297 -9.12 -50.16 -17.59
C THR A 297 -7.98 -49.19 -17.30
N ALA A 298 -8.06 -47.94 -17.78
CA ALA A 298 -7.04 -46.92 -17.54
C ALA A 298 -7.00 -46.43 -16.07
N ARG A 299 -8.14 -46.41 -15.38
CA ARG A 299 -8.23 -46.05 -13.95
C ARG A 299 -7.62 -47.11 -13.03
N ASN A 300 -7.61 -48.36 -13.47
CA ASN A 300 -7.14 -49.52 -12.70
C ASN A 300 -5.72 -49.96 -13.09
N ALA A 301 -5.05 -49.24 -13.98
CA ALA A 301 -3.66 -49.44 -14.40
C ALA A 301 -2.73 -48.48 -13.64
#